data_AF-A0A7S1YZN5-F1
#
_entry.id   AF-A0A7S1YZN5-F1
#
_cell.length_a   1.000
_cell.length_b   1.000
_cell.length_c   1.000
_cell.angle_alpha   90.00
_cell.angle_beta   90.00
_cell.angle_gamma   90.00
#
_symmetry.space_group_name_H-M   'P 1'
#
loop_
_entity.id
_entity.type
_entity.pdbx_description
1 polymer ?
#
loop_
_entity_poly.entity_id
_entity_poly.type
_entity_poly.pdbx_seq_one_letter_code
_entity_poly.pdbx_strand_id
1 'polypeptide(L)'
;TSNNIDAHESNPRRQQTIDMADQLAGMAASGAMAASMSMADVDLPGEEGENKRSKISKLFDLLTWGLLTATVAFSGIAMLFNPLIVVFVAFGIAIVNSVIAGGQRVKLMQMETLRAAHNQLRDEVNKFMDENDKLQQSNDELELEVSKVEEVEKGLQDIVAAQGQSVETFVEAVKENQRIINEIKKNLTANIVQDLTRLVLAADRDRDMQIDPEEVFQLKFRLNNMEGVELDEDKLEAKLDEEGYNLGAVMNVIKDLMSDDVPDGEKIIQVNVDKMQKKL
;
A
#
# COMPACT_ATOMS: atom_id res chain seq x y z
N THR A 1 -4.72 -2.51 -81.05
CA THR A 1 -3.42 -1.85 -80.83
C THR A 1 -3.29 -1.61 -79.34
N SER A 2 -2.87 -2.63 -78.59
CA SER A 2 -1.46 -2.87 -78.22
C SER A 2 -0.87 -1.71 -77.41
N ASN A 3 -0.75 -1.90 -76.10
CA ASN A 3 0.51 -1.89 -75.34
C ASN A 3 0.13 -1.92 -73.85
N ASN A 4 0.41 -3.02 -73.15
CA ASN A 4 1.71 -3.34 -72.56
C ASN A 4 2.07 -2.32 -71.48
N ILE A 5 2.03 -2.74 -70.21
CA ILE A 5 2.96 -2.42 -69.11
C ILE A 5 2.50 -3.31 -67.93
N ASP A 6 2.95 -4.56 -67.97
CA ASP A 6 3.23 -5.31 -66.75
C ASP A 6 4.57 -4.80 -66.24
N ALA A 7 4.55 -4.08 -65.12
CA ALA A 7 5.75 -3.76 -64.36
C ALA A 7 5.42 -3.99 -62.88
N HIS A 8 5.44 -5.27 -62.50
CA HIS A 8 5.47 -5.71 -61.12
C HIS A 8 6.83 -5.30 -60.54
N GLU A 9 6.92 -4.07 -60.03
CA GLU A 9 8.08 -3.55 -59.32
C GLU A 9 8.13 -4.23 -57.95
N SER A 10 8.79 -5.38 -57.88
CA SER A 10 9.10 -6.09 -56.65
C SER A 10 10.03 -5.23 -55.80
N ASN A 11 9.42 -4.45 -54.90
CA ASN A 11 10.12 -3.58 -53.95
C ASN A 11 11.00 -4.44 -53.01
N PRO A 12 12.34 -4.35 -53.11
CA PRO A 12 13.26 -5.20 -52.36
C PRO A 12 13.19 -4.98 -50.85
N ARG A 13 12.61 -3.85 -50.40
CA ARG A 13 12.40 -3.58 -48.96
C ARG A 13 11.31 -4.45 -48.35
N ARG A 14 10.31 -4.89 -49.13
CA ARG A 14 9.28 -5.81 -48.63
C ARG A 14 9.80 -7.24 -48.49
N GLN A 15 10.74 -7.67 -49.35
CA GLN A 15 11.40 -8.98 -49.16
C GLN A 15 12.28 -8.98 -47.90
N GLN A 16 13.05 -7.91 -47.65
CA GLN A 16 13.89 -7.82 -46.44
C GLN A 16 13.10 -7.81 -45.12
N THR A 17 11.91 -7.22 -45.09
CA THR A 17 11.09 -7.23 -43.87
C THR A 17 10.46 -8.60 -43.59
N ILE A 18 10.19 -9.40 -44.63
CA ILE A 18 9.60 -10.74 -44.45
C ILE A 18 10.69 -11.71 -43.96
N ASP A 19 11.91 -11.64 -44.48
CA ASP A 19 13.03 -12.46 -44.00
C ASP A 19 13.47 -12.11 -42.57
N MET A 20 13.38 -10.83 -42.15
CA MET A 20 13.65 -10.44 -40.75
C MET A 20 12.56 -10.89 -39.78
N ALA A 21 11.30 -10.94 -40.20
CA ALA A 21 10.20 -11.43 -39.37
C ALA A 21 10.31 -12.94 -39.14
N ASP A 22 10.69 -13.72 -40.16
CA ASP A 22 10.93 -15.16 -40.03
C ASP A 22 12.18 -15.48 -39.18
N GLN A 23 13.24 -14.66 -39.27
CA GLN A 23 14.41 -14.79 -38.37
C GLN A 23 14.08 -14.44 -36.91
N LEU A 24 13.25 -13.43 -36.65
CA LEU A 24 12.82 -13.08 -35.29
C LEU A 24 11.85 -14.12 -34.71
N ALA A 25 10.96 -14.71 -35.52
CA ALA A 25 10.11 -15.82 -35.10
C ALA A 25 10.93 -17.08 -34.79
N GLY A 26 11.98 -17.38 -35.57
CA GLY A 26 12.92 -18.47 -35.30
C GLY A 26 13.79 -18.25 -34.05
N MET A 27 14.19 -17.01 -33.75
CA MET A 27 14.94 -16.68 -32.54
C MET A 27 14.07 -16.66 -31.28
N ALA A 28 12.80 -16.24 -31.37
CA ALA A 28 11.86 -16.34 -30.25
C ALA A 28 11.53 -17.81 -29.89
N ALA A 29 11.44 -18.70 -30.89
CA ALA A 29 11.20 -20.13 -30.67
C ALA A 29 12.41 -20.86 -30.05
N SER A 30 13.64 -20.38 -30.27
CA SER A 30 14.86 -20.95 -29.67
C SER A 30 15.21 -20.34 -28.31
N GLY A 31 14.80 -19.10 -28.04
CA GLY A 31 14.92 -18.46 -26.72
C GLY A 31 13.93 -19.00 -25.67
N ALA A 32 12.75 -19.47 -26.09
CA ALA A 32 11.75 -20.02 -25.18
C ALA A 32 12.00 -21.47 -24.73
N MET A 33 12.91 -22.21 -25.37
CA MET A 33 13.23 -23.60 -24.97
C MET A 33 14.31 -23.71 -23.86
N ALA A 34 14.85 -22.59 -23.38
CA ALA A 34 15.78 -22.59 -22.24
C ALA A 34 15.11 -22.30 -20.89
N ALA A 35 13.82 -21.93 -20.87
CA ALA A 35 13.10 -21.50 -19.65
C ALA A 35 12.01 -22.48 -19.19
N SER A 36 11.99 -23.72 -19.68
CA SER A 36 11.09 -24.78 -19.19
C SER A 36 11.85 -26.05 -18.81
N MET A 37 12.95 -25.91 -18.07
CA MET A 37 13.33 -26.97 -17.15
C MET A 37 12.33 -26.94 -15.98
N SER A 38 11.25 -27.70 -16.19
CA SER A 38 10.33 -28.23 -15.19
C SER A 38 11.01 -28.35 -13.83
N MET A 39 10.69 -27.41 -12.95
CA MET A 39 11.07 -27.40 -11.54
C MET A 39 10.00 -28.13 -10.69
N ALA A 40 9.29 -29.08 -11.31
CA ALA A 40 8.48 -30.08 -10.63
C ALA A 40 9.31 -31.36 -10.49
N ASP A 41 9.37 -31.91 -9.28
CA ASP A 41 10.15 -33.08 -8.84
C ASP A 41 11.65 -32.90 -8.58
N VAL A 42 12.05 -31.79 -7.96
CA VAL A 42 13.13 -31.90 -6.94
C VAL A 42 12.46 -32.03 -5.59
N ASP A 43 12.05 -33.27 -5.31
CA ASP A 43 11.61 -33.73 -4.01
C ASP A 43 12.81 -33.59 -3.05
N LEU A 44 12.90 -32.45 -2.39
CA LEU A 44 13.89 -32.20 -1.34
C LEU A 44 13.59 -33.20 -0.23
N PRO A 45 14.50 -34.15 0.09
CA PRO A 45 14.29 -35.05 1.20
C PRO A 45 14.10 -34.22 2.47
N GLY A 46 12.87 -34.30 3.00
CA GLY A 46 12.39 -33.52 4.11
C GLY A 46 13.31 -33.56 5.32
N GLU A 47 13.19 -32.50 6.11
CA GLU A 47 13.88 -32.12 7.34
C GLU A 47 13.86 -33.17 8.49
N GLU A 48 13.57 -34.44 8.23
CA GLU A 48 13.65 -35.52 9.24
C GLU A 48 15.10 -36.02 9.46
N GLY A 49 16.06 -35.61 8.63
CA GLY A 49 17.46 -36.05 8.68
C GLY A 49 18.38 -35.28 9.64
N GLU A 50 18.11 -34.01 9.95
CA GLU A 50 19.03 -33.17 10.73
C GLU A 50 19.06 -33.56 12.22
N ASN A 51 17.92 -33.94 12.79
CA ASN A 51 17.84 -34.26 14.21
C ASN A 51 18.57 -35.58 14.56
N LYS A 52 18.60 -36.55 13.63
CA LYS A 52 19.37 -37.81 13.81
C LYS A 52 20.87 -37.61 13.65
N ARG A 53 21.34 -36.78 12.71
CA ARG A 53 22.77 -36.48 12.55
C ARG A 53 23.35 -35.70 13.73
N SER A 54 22.60 -34.74 14.28
CA SER A 54 22.97 -33.96 15.47
C SER A 54 23.16 -34.81 16.73
N LYS A 55 22.33 -35.85 16.93
CA LYS A 55 22.46 -36.74 18.09
C LYS A 55 23.64 -37.69 17.96
N ILE A 56 23.88 -38.20 16.75
CA ILE A 56 25.01 -39.09 16.48
C ILE A 56 26.33 -38.33 16.60
N SER A 57 26.43 -37.10 16.10
CA SER A 57 27.65 -36.27 16.27
C SER A 57 27.92 -35.92 17.73
N LYS A 58 26.88 -35.56 18.50
CA LYS A 58 27.01 -35.31 19.95
C LYS A 58 27.46 -36.54 20.73
N LEU A 59 27.02 -37.74 20.36
CA LEU A 59 27.46 -39.00 20.96
C LEU A 59 28.93 -39.31 20.61
N PHE A 60 29.34 -39.11 19.37
CA PHE A 60 30.75 -39.26 18.97
C PHE A 60 31.66 -38.22 19.63
N ASP A 61 31.19 -36.98 19.80
CA ASP A 61 31.94 -35.96 20.53
C ASP A 61 32.04 -36.27 22.03
N LEU A 62 30.94 -36.70 22.66
CA LEU A 62 30.96 -37.13 24.06
C LEU A 62 31.91 -38.32 24.27
N LEU A 63 31.90 -39.28 23.34
CA LEU A 63 32.75 -40.48 23.42
C LEU A 63 34.22 -40.15 23.16
N THR A 64 34.52 -39.25 22.24
CA THR A 64 35.91 -38.83 21.98
C THR A 64 36.48 -37.98 23.12
N TRP A 65 35.71 -37.07 23.72
CA TRP A 65 36.11 -36.36 24.94
C TRP A 65 36.22 -37.28 26.16
N GLY A 66 35.31 -38.25 26.31
CA GLY A 66 35.37 -39.27 27.35
C GLY A 66 36.62 -40.14 27.25
N LEU A 67 36.97 -40.57 26.05
CA LEU A 67 38.17 -41.38 25.81
C LEU A 67 39.46 -40.59 26.06
N LEU A 68 39.51 -39.32 25.63
CA LEU A 68 40.66 -38.43 25.84
C LEU A 68 40.88 -38.11 27.31
N THR A 69 39.83 -37.78 28.06
CA THR A 69 39.93 -37.50 29.49
C THR A 69 40.33 -38.75 30.29
N ALA A 70 39.78 -39.91 29.93
CA ALA A 70 40.15 -41.19 30.54
C ALA A 70 41.60 -41.58 30.28
N THR A 71 42.11 -41.39 29.06
CA THR A 71 43.51 -41.71 28.73
C THR A 71 44.49 -40.78 29.44
N VAL A 72 44.18 -39.48 29.55
CA VAL A 72 45.01 -38.52 30.30
C VAL A 72 45.03 -38.86 31.79
N ALA A 73 43.87 -39.17 32.39
CA ALA A 73 43.78 -39.57 33.80
C ALA A 73 44.54 -40.88 34.06
N PHE A 74 44.36 -41.88 33.20
CA PHE A 74 45.04 -43.18 33.32
C PHE A 74 46.56 -43.05 33.16
N SER A 75 47.02 -42.21 32.24
CA SER A 75 48.45 -41.92 32.06
C SER A 75 49.06 -41.22 33.28
N GLY A 76 48.33 -40.29 33.92
CA GLY A 76 48.78 -39.63 35.14
C GLY A 76 48.94 -40.59 36.32
N ILE A 77 48.01 -41.56 36.45
CA ILE A 77 48.10 -42.61 37.47
C ILE A 77 49.27 -43.54 37.19
N ALA A 78 49.49 -43.93 35.92
CA ALA A 78 50.61 -44.80 35.54
C ALA A 78 52.00 -44.18 35.83
N MET A 79 52.14 -42.85 35.72
CA MET A 79 53.37 -42.13 36.04
C MET A 79 53.76 -42.23 37.53
N LEU A 80 52.79 -42.41 38.44
CA LEU A 80 53.05 -42.55 39.88
C LEU A 80 53.67 -43.90 40.24
N PHE A 81 53.36 -44.95 39.46
CA PHE A 81 53.80 -46.31 39.75
C PHE A 81 55.09 -46.70 39.02
N ASN A 82 55.45 -46.03 37.92
CA ASN A 82 56.66 -46.39 37.17
C ASN A 82 57.30 -45.18 36.45
N PRO A 83 58.37 -44.58 37.00
CA PRO A 83 58.99 -43.36 36.48
C PRO A 83 59.94 -43.67 35.31
N LEU A 84 59.43 -44.25 34.22
CA LEU A 84 60.19 -44.45 32.99
C LEU A 84 60.07 -43.24 32.05
N ILE A 85 61.20 -42.76 31.56
CA ILE A 85 61.32 -41.59 30.67
C ILE A 85 60.43 -41.73 29.41
N VAL A 86 60.21 -42.95 28.93
CA VAL A 86 59.39 -43.25 27.74
C VAL A 86 57.93 -42.80 27.91
N VAL A 87 57.38 -42.86 29.12
CA VAL A 87 55.97 -42.49 29.40
C VAL A 87 55.77 -40.98 29.29
N PHE A 88 56.77 -40.18 29.72
CA PHE A 88 56.74 -38.73 29.58
C PHE A 88 56.78 -38.28 28.11
N VAL A 89 57.56 -38.96 27.27
CA VAL A 89 57.64 -38.66 25.83
C VAL A 89 56.32 -39.00 25.14
N ALA A 90 55.72 -40.15 25.45
CA ALA A 90 54.43 -40.54 24.88
C ALA A 90 53.30 -39.57 25.25
N PHE A 91 53.27 -39.10 26.51
CA PHE A 91 52.30 -38.11 26.96
C PHE A 91 52.48 -36.76 26.27
N GLY A 92 53.71 -36.31 26.08
CA GLY A 92 54.01 -35.07 25.36
C GLY A 92 53.50 -35.08 23.92
N ILE A 93 53.70 -36.19 23.20
CA ILE A 93 53.23 -36.35 21.81
C ILE A 93 51.69 -36.34 21.76
N ALA A 94 51.02 -36.96 22.73
CA ALA A 94 49.55 -36.98 22.81
C ALA A 94 48.95 -35.57 22.98
N ILE A 95 49.56 -34.72 23.83
CA ILE A 95 49.10 -33.33 24.00
C ILE A 95 49.22 -32.55 22.69
N VAL A 96 50.36 -32.66 22.00
CA VAL A 96 50.59 -31.94 20.74
C VAL A 96 49.57 -32.36 19.68
N ASN A 97 49.30 -33.67 19.55
CA ASN A 97 48.30 -34.18 18.62
C ASN A 97 46.88 -33.71 18.97
N SER A 98 46.54 -33.61 20.26
CA SER A 98 45.24 -33.09 20.70
C SER A 98 45.02 -31.64 20.29
N VAL A 99 46.06 -30.80 20.38
CA VAL A 99 45.99 -29.38 19.99
C VAL A 99 45.83 -29.24 18.47
N ILE A 100 46.59 -30.02 17.69
CA ILE A 100 46.50 -30.00 16.22
C ILE A 100 45.12 -30.46 15.75
N ALA A 101 44.59 -31.55 16.31
CA ALA A 101 43.26 -32.06 15.99
C ALA A 101 42.15 -31.05 16.35
N GLY A 102 42.29 -30.36 17.48
CA GLY A 102 41.38 -29.27 17.86
C GLY A 102 41.35 -28.14 16.82
N GLY A 103 42.53 -27.70 16.36
CA GLY A 103 42.64 -26.67 15.33
C GLY A 103 42.05 -27.07 13.97
N GLN A 104 42.18 -28.34 13.58
CA GLN A 104 41.59 -28.87 12.35
C GLN A 104 40.05 -28.93 12.43
N ARG A 105 39.48 -29.27 13.58
CA ARG A 105 38.01 -29.27 13.78
C ARG A 105 37.40 -27.89 13.63
N VAL A 106 38.06 -26.84 14.12
CA VAL A 106 37.58 -25.45 13.97
C VAL A 106 37.48 -25.05 12.49
N LYS A 107 38.46 -25.45 11.67
CA LYS A 107 38.42 -25.19 10.21
C LYS A 107 37.29 -25.93 9.50
N LEU A 108 36.96 -27.15 9.95
CA LEU A 108 35.85 -27.92 9.39
C LEU A 108 34.49 -27.29 9.71
N MET A 109 34.31 -26.77 10.94
CA MET A 109 33.09 -26.05 11.30
C MET A 109 32.89 -24.79 10.44
N GLN A 110 33.97 -24.07 10.11
CA GLN A 110 33.88 -22.88 9.24
C GLN A 110 33.44 -23.20 7.81
N MET A 111 33.74 -24.40 7.29
CA MET A 111 33.31 -24.81 5.95
C MET A 111 31.83 -25.16 5.87
N GLU A 112 31.28 -25.74 6.94
CA GLU A 112 29.84 -26.02 7.03
C GLU A 112 29.04 -24.72 7.15
N THR A 113 29.54 -23.74 7.92
CA THR A 113 28.94 -22.40 7.97
C THR A 113 29.00 -21.66 6.64
N LEU A 114 30.04 -21.88 5.83
CA LEU A 114 30.15 -21.28 4.49
C LEU A 114 29.13 -21.90 3.52
N ARG A 115 28.87 -23.21 3.61
CA ARG A 115 27.82 -23.87 2.81
C ARG A 115 26.44 -23.39 3.21
N ALA A 116 26.17 -23.25 4.50
CA ALA A 116 24.91 -22.71 5.00
C ALA A 116 24.71 -21.25 4.51
N ALA A 117 25.74 -20.41 4.63
CA ALA A 117 25.70 -19.04 4.12
C ALA A 117 25.49 -18.99 2.60
N HIS A 118 26.12 -19.88 1.84
CA HIS A 118 25.94 -19.95 0.40
C HIS A 118 24.52 -20.40 0.00
N ASN A 119 23.92 -21.34 0.74
CA ASN A 119 22.54 -21.73 0.50
C ASN A 119 21.57 -20.60 0.83
N GLN A 120 21.76 -19.90 1.96
CA GLN A 120 20.97 -18.71 2.28
C GLN A 120 21.10 -17.64 1.20
N LEU A 121 22.30 -17.43 0.67
CA LEU A 121 22.52 -16.47 -0.41
C LEU A 121 21.83 -16.91 -1.71
N ARG A 122 21.79 -18.21 -2.03
CA ARG A 122 20.98 -18.71 -3.16
C ARG A 122 19.49 -18.47 -2.94
N ASP A 123 18.98 -18.68 -1.74
CA ASP A 123 17.57 -18.45 -1.42
C ASP A 123 17.21 -16.97 -1.50
N GLU A 124 18.09 -16.08 -1.01
CA GLU A 124 17.94 -14.63 -1.16
C GLU A 124 17.99 -14.18 -2.62
N VAL A 125 18.89 -14.73 -3.43
CA VAL A 125 18.96 -14.43 -4.87
C VAL A 125 17.69 -14.89 -5.59
N ASN A 126 17.20 -16.10 -5.30
CA ASN A 126 15.96 -16.60 -5.89
C ASN A 126 14.78 -15.71 -5.49
N LYS A 127 14.72 -15.27 -4.22
CA LYS A 127 13.69 -14.35 -3.75
C LYS A 127 13.78 -13.00 -4.46
N PHE A 128 14.98 -12.46 -4.66
CA PHE A 128 15.17 -11.22 -5.42
C PHE A 128 14.81 -11.37 -6.89
N MET A 129 15.07 -12.54 -7.51
CA MET A 129 14.62 -12.82 -8.87
C MET A 129 13.09 -12.84 -8.94
N ASP A 130 12.42 -13.53 -8.02
CA ASP A 130 10.95 -13.54 -7.94
C ASP A 130 10.36 -12.13 -7.72
N GLU A 131 11.00 -11.31 -6.89
CA GLU A 131 10.58 -9.92 -6.66
C GLU A 131 10.80 -9.06 -7.91
N ASN A 132 11.90 -9.26 -8.62
CA ASN A 132 12.20 -8.53 -9.85
C ASN A 132 11.26 -8.92 -10.99
N ASP A 133 10.92 -10.20 -11.12
CA ASP A 133 9.93 -10.69 -12.10
C ASP A 133 8.54 -10.12 -11.82
N LYS A 134 8.13 -10.02 -10.54
CA LYS A 134 6.88 -9.35 -10.15
C LYS A 134 6.89 -7.86 -10.48
N LEU A 135 8.00 -7.17 -10.20
CA LEU A 135 8.17 -5.76 -10.53
C LEU A 135 8.11 -5.53 -12.04
N GLN A 136 8.73 -6.41 -12.83
CA GLN A 136 8.65 -6.35 -14.28
C GLN A 136 7.23 -6.57 -14.78
N GLN A 137 6.51 -7.55 -14.21
CA GLN A 137 5.09 -7.77 -14.53
C GLN A 137 4.21 -6.56 -14.19
N SER A 138 4.44 -5.91 -13.04
CA SER A 138 3.74 -4.67 -12.69
C SER A 138 4.08 -3.52 -13.64
N ASN A 139 5.32 -3.45 -14.12
CA ASN A 139 5.70 -2.45 -15.11
C ASN A 139 5.02 -2.71 -16.47
N ASP A 140 4.93 -3.97 -16.90
CA ASP A 140 4.20 -4.36 -18.11
C ASP A 140 2.69 -4.05 -17.98
N GLU A 141 2.10 -4.26 -16.81
CA GLU A 141 0.71 -3.90 -16.52
C GLU A 141 0.50 -2.39 -16.56
N LEU A 142 1.41 -1.61 -15.98
CA LEU A 142 1.39 -0.14 -16.06
C LEU A 142 1.55 0.36 -17.51
N GLU A 143 2.39 -0.27 -18.33
CA GLU A 143 2.51 0.04 -19.76
C GLU A 143 1.20 -0.23 -20.53
N LEU A 144 0.49 -1.30 -20.19
CA LEU A 144 -0.85 -1.59 -20.74
C LEU A 144 -1.89 -0.56 -20.29
N GLU A 145 -1.85 -0.12 -19.04
CA GLU A 145 -2.73 0.95 -18.55
C GLU A 145 -2.45 2.29 -19.23
N VAL A 146 -1.18 2.65 -19.41
CA VAL A 146 -0.78 3.84 -20.17
C VAL A 146 -1.27 3.74 -21.62
N SER A 147 -1.15 2.58 -22.26
CA SER A 147 -1.66 2.37 -23.62
C SER A 147 -3.18 2.53 -23.71
N LYS A 148 -3.94 2.07 -22.70
CA LYS A 148 -5.39 2.28 -22.63
C LYS A 148 -5.75 3.76 -22.44
N VAL A 149 -4.98 4.48 -21.64
CA VAL A 149 -5.18 5.93 -21.44
C VAL A 149 -4.88 6.69 -22.73
N GLU A 150 -3.82 6.32 -23.46
CA GLU A 150 -3.50 6.89 -24.77
C GLU A 150 -4.61 6.61 -25.80
N GLU A 151 -5.20 5.41 -25.79
CA GLU A 151 -6.33 5.07 -26.65
C GLU A 151 -7.59 5.90 -26.31
N VAL A 152 -7.87 6.11 -25.02
CA VAL A 152 -8.98 6.96 -24.56
C VAL A 152 -8.72 8.43 -24.89
N GLU A 153 -7.50 8.93 -24.73
CA GLU A 153 -7.11 10.29 -25.11
C GLU A 153 -7.30 10.50 -26.61
N LYS A 154 -6.88 9.53 -27.44
CA LYS A 154 -7.08 9.57 -28.88
C LYS A 154 -8.57 9.53 -29.25
N GLY A 155 -9.37 8.71 -28.56
CA GLY A 155 -10.83 8.69 -28.72
C GLY A 155 -11.49 10.02 -28.33
N LEU A 156 -11.04 10.65 -27.26
CA LEU A 156 -11.46 11.99 -26.84
C LEU A 156 -11.02 13.06 -27.85
N GLN A 157 -9.80 12.97 -28.38
CA GLN A 157 -9.27 13.87 -29.40
C GLN A 157 -10.06 13.74 -30.71
N ASP A 158 -10.44 12.52 -31.10
CA ASP A 158 -11.27 12.24 -32.27
C ASP A 158 -12.71 12.75 -32.05
N ILE A 159 -13.27 12.65 -30.85
CA ILE A 159 -14.57 13.25 -30.49
C ILE A 159 -14.48 14.79 -30.53
N VAL A 160 -13.42 15.37 -29.98
CA VAL A 160 -13.19 16.83 -29.97
C VAL A 160 -12.97 17.33 -31.40
N ALA A 161 -12.24 16.60 -32.23
CA ALA A 161 -12.02 16.91 -33.65
C ALA A 161 -13.30 16.74 -34.48
N ALA A 162 -14.10 15.72 -34.20
CA ALA A 162 -15.40 15.50 -34.84
C ALA A 162 -16.45 16.53 -34.41
N GLN A 163 -16.36 17.05 -33.18
CA GLN A 163 -17.33 17.99 -32.63
C GLN A 163 -16.93 19.46 -32.78
N GLY A 164 -15.66 19.81 -33.08
CA GLY A 164 -15.15 21.10 -33.62
C GLY A 164 -15.58 22.43 -32.98
N GLN A 165 -16.48 22.41 -32.00
CA GLN A 165 -17.30 23.52 -31.49
C GLN A 165 -17.66 23.31 -30.01
N SER A 166 -17.34 22.15 -29.42
CA SER A 166 -17.96 21.73 -28.15
C SER A 166 -17.13 21.86 -26.87
N VAL A 167 -15.83 22.15 -26.93
CA VAL A 167 -15.04 22.34 -25.68
C VAL A 167 -15.40 23.69 -25.04
N GLU A 168 -15.53 24.74 -25.85
CA GLU A 168 -15.91 26.07 -25.36
C GLU A 168 -17.36 26.07 -24.84
N THR A 169 -18.31 25.45 -25.56
CA THR A 169 -19.69 25.30 -25.10
C THR A 169 -19.82 24.33 -23.92
N PHE A 170 -18.94 23.33 -23.80
CA PHE A 170 -18.89 22.48 -22.60
C PHE A 170 -18.40 23.26 -21.38
N VAL A 171 -17.33 24.05 -21.52
CA VAL A 171 -16.84 24.93 -20.44
C VAL A 171 -17.90 25.97 -20.07
N GLU A 172 -18.61 26.54 -21.05
CA GLU A 172 -19.71 27.47 -20.82
C GLU A 172 -20.88 26.79 -20.10
N ALA A 173 -21.25 25.57 -20.50
CA ALA A 173 -22.29 24.79 -19.83
C ALA A 173 -21.91 24.42 -18.39
N VAL A 174 -20.65 24.07 -18.12
CA VAL A 174 -20.17 23.81 -16.76
C VAL A 174 -20.20 25.07 -15.90
N LYS A 175 -19.77 26.23 -16.45
CA LYS A 175 -19.87 27.52 -15.76
C LYS A 175 -21.31 27.91 -15.46
N GLU A 176 -22.21 27.68 -16.42
CA GLU A 176 -23.63 27.95 -16.26
C GLU A 176 -24.27 27.04 -15.21
N ASN A 177 -23.94 25.75 -15.24
CA ASN A 177 -24.36 24.81 -14.19
C ASN A 177 -23.85 25.23 -12.81
N GLN A 178 -22.59 25.67 -12.70
CA GLN A 178 -22.05 26.19 -11.45
C GLN A 178 -22.80 27.44 -10.96
N ARG A 179 -23.18 28.34 -11.87
CA ARG A 179 -23.99 29.52 -11.57
C ARG A 179 -25.37 29.12 -11.06
N ILE A 180 -26.04 28.20 -11.74
CA ILE A 180 -27.35 27.66 -11.34
C ILE A 180 -27.28 27.00 -9.96
N ILE A 181 -26.25 26.19 -9.69
CA ILE A 181 -26.05 25.56 -8.37
C ILE A 181 -25.88 26.63 -7.28
N ASN A 182 -25.12 27.69 -7.55
CA ASN A 182 -24.94 28.78 -6.60
C ASN A 182 -26.25 29.54 -6.34
N GLU A 183 -27.09 29.72 -7.36
CA GLU A 183 -28.42 30.34 -7.22
C GLU A 183 -29.38 29.43 -6.43
N ILE A 184 -29.37 28.12 -6.68
CA ILE A 184 -30.15 27.16 -5.91
C ILE A 184 -29.72 27.17 -4.45
N LYS A 185 -28.40 27.16 -4.17
CA LYS A 185 -27.88 27.26 -2.80
C LYS A 185 -28.37 28.53 -2.12
N LYS A 186 -28.27 29.70 -2.79
CA LYS A 186 -28.78 30.97 -2.24
C LYS A 186 -30.27 30.92 -1.95
N ASN A 187 -31.08 30.33 -2.83
CA ASN A 187 -32.52 30.19 -2.63
C ASN A 187 -32.84 29.24 -1.46
N LEU A 188 -32.12 28.12 -1.34
CA LEU A 188 -32.27 27.19 -0.22
C LEU A 188 -31.89 27.86 1.12
N THR A 189 -30.77 28.58 1.15
CA THR A 189 -30.34 29.34 2.31
C THR A 189 -31.39 30.39 2.70
N ALA A 190 -31.94 31.13 1.73
CA ALA A 190 -32.99 32.10 1.99
C ALA A 190 -34.28 31.46 2.55
N ASN A 191 -34.67 30.30 2.02
CA ASN A 191 -35.82 29.55 2.54
C ASN A 191 -35.59 29.09 3.98
N ILE A 192 -34.39 28.54 4.28
CA ILE A 192 -34.03 28.14 5.65
C ILE A 192 -34.04 29.35 6.58
N VAL A 193 -33.44 30.48 6.20
CA VAL A 193 -33.45 31.71 7.00
C VAL A 193 -34.87 32.19 7.27
N GLN A 194 -35.75 32.12 6.27
CA GLN A 194 -37.16 32.46 6.43
C GLN A 194 -37.86 31.53 7.43
N ASP A 195 -37.62 30.23 7.33
CA ASP A 195 -38.23 29.24 8.22
C ASP A 195 -37.67 29.32 9.63
N LEU A 196 -36.36 29.55 9.80
CA LEU A 196 -35.73 29.88 11.08
C LEU A 196 -36.35 31.13 11.69
N THR A 197 -36.49 32.21 10.91
CA THR A 197 -37.12 33.45 11.36
C THR A 197 -38.55 33.22 11.84
N ARG A 198 -39.34 32.46 11.10
CA ARG A 198 -40.70 32.08 11.49
C ARG A 198 -40.71 31.25 12.77
N LEU A 199 -39.77 30.30 12.90
CA LEU A 199 -39.66 29.43 14.06
C LEU A 199 -39.38 30.22 15.33
N VAL A 200 -38.44 31.16 15.25
CA VAL A 200 -38.02 32.01 16.36
C VAL A 200 -39.17 32.95 16.75
N LEU A 201 -39.83 33.58 15.78
CA LEU A 201 -41.01 34.42 16.05
C LEU A 201 -42.21 33.63 16.60
N ALA A 202 -42.29 32.32 16.33
CA ALA A 202 -43.31 31.43 16.88
C ALA A 202 -42.89 30.75 18.18
N ALA A 203 -41.64 30.94 18.61
CA ALA A 203 -41.15 30.47 19.91
C ALA A 203 -41.51 31.46 21.01
N ASP A 204 -41.39 32.77 20.73
CA ASP A 204 -41.84 33.88 21.58
C ASP A 204 -43.38 33.86 21.72
N ARG A 205 -43.88 33.36 22.85
CA ARG A 205 -45.32 33.18 23.08
C ARG A 205 -45.99 34.44 23.63
N ASP A 206 -45.28 35.18 24.47
CA ASP A 206 -45.81 36.31 25.23
C ASP A 206 -45.49 37.68 24.58
N ARG A 207 -44.69 37.67 23.50
CA ARG A 207 -44.33 38.80 22.65
C ARG A 207 -43.50 39.85 23.37
N ASP A 208 -42.74 39.44 24.37
CA ASP A 208 -41.87 40.33 25.13
C ASP A 208 -40.48 40.51 24.48
N MET A 209 -40.22 39.79 23.38
CA MET A 209 -38.96 39.75 22.63
C MET A 209 -37.76 39.24 23.44
N GLN A 210 -38.01 38.58 24.57
CA GLN A 210 -37.04 37.82 25.34
C GLN A 210 -37.34 36.33 25.15
N ILE A 211 -36.30 35.49 25.27
CA ILE A 211 -36.46 34.06 25.13
C ILE A 211 -36.22 33.43 26.49
N ASP A 212 -37.30 33.02 27.13
CA ASP A 212 -37.25 32.34 28.41
C ASP A 212 -36.53 30.98 28.29
N PRO A 213 -35.93 30.45 29.37
CA PRO A 213 -35.25 29.14 29.35
C PRO A 213 -36.14 28.00 28.83
N GLU A 214 -37.45 28.05 29.09
CA GLU A 214 -38.41 27.06 28.56
C GLU A 214 -38.66 27.21 27.05
N GLU A 215 -38.55 28.43 26.53
CA GLU A 215 -38.67 28.74 25.10
C GLU A 215 -37.39 28.40 24.35
N VAL A 216 -36.21 28.60 24.96
CA VAL A 216 -34.92 28.13 24.41
C VAL A 216 -34.95 26.63 24.17
N PHE A 217 -35.48 25.85 25.12
CA PHE A 217 -35.58 24.39 24.95
C PHE A 217 -36.50 24.01 23.78
N GLN A 218 -37.66 24.66 23.65
CA GLN A 218 -38.57 24.43 22.53
C GLN A 218 -37.96 24.85 21.19
N LEU A 219 -37.24 25.98 21.17
CA LEU A 219 -36.54 26.48 20.01
C LEU A 219 -35.46 25.48 19.56
N LYS A 220 -34.59 25.03 20.47
CA LYS A 220 -33.57 24.00 20.19
C LYS A 220 -34.19 22.73 19.60
N PHE A 221 -35.24 22.21 20.23
CA PHE A 221 -35.90 21.00 19.74
C PHE A 221 -36.48 21.19 18.33
N ARG A 222 -37.09 22.35 18.06
CA ARG A 222 -37.64 22.64 16.73
C ARG A 222 -36.56 22.89 15.67
N LEU A 223 -35.44 23.51 16.05
CA LEU A 223 -34.29 23.75 15.19
C LEU A 223 -33.59 22.44 14.80
N ASN A 224 -33.37 21.56 15.77
CA ASN A 224 -32.72 20.25 15.54
C ASN A 224 -33.60 19.31 14.68
N ASN A 225 -34.92 19.51 14.67
CA ASN A 225 -35.84 18.77 13.80
C ASN A 225 -36.06 19.43 12.42
N MET A 226 -35.41 20.56 12.12
CA MET A 226 -35.54 21.21 10.82
C MET A 226 -34.70 20.47 9.77
N GLU A 227 -35.28 20.19 8.61
CA GLU A 227 -34.59 19.45 7.55
C GLU A 227 -33.41 20.27 6.99
N GLY A 228 -32.23 19.66 6.91
CA GLY A 228 -31.05 20.28 6.30
C GLY A 228 -30.29 21.26 7.18
N VAL A 229 -30.66 21.39 8.45
CA VAL A 229 -29.99 22.27 9.43
C VAL A 229 -29.29 21.43 10.49
N GLU A 230 -27.99 21.65 10.68
CA GLU A 230 -27.22 21.10 11.80
C GLU A 230 -26.94 22.23 12.79
N LEU A 231 -27.43 22.07 14.01
CA LEU A 231 -27.31 23.04 15.08
C LEU A 231 -26.26 22.55 16.10
N ASP A 232 -25.29 23.40 16.41
CA ASP A 232 -24.42 23.23 17.56
C ASP A 232 -25.11 23.82 18.79
N GLU A 233 -25.76 22.97 19.59
CA GLU A 233 -26.54 23.37 20.78
C GLU A 233 -25.68 24.12 21.80
N ASP A 234 -24.44 23.66 22.01
CA ASP A 234 -23.52 24.23 23.00
C ASP A 234 -23.09 25.66 22.60
N LYS A 235 -22.80 25.88 21.32
CA LYS A 235 -22.43 27.22 20.82
C LYS A 235 -23.61 28.17 20.81
N LEU A 236 -24.82 27.68 20.55
CA LEU A 236 -26.03 28.50 20.60
C LEU A 236 -26.27 28.99 22.03
N GLU A 237 -26.19 28.10 23.03
CA GLU A 237 -26.34 28.47 24.45
C GLU A 237 -25.28 29.48 24.89
N ALA A 238 -24.02 29.26 24.53
CA ALA A 238 -22.93 30.17 24.86
C ALA A 238 -23.15 31.59 24.30
N LYS A 239 -23.63 31.72 23.05
CA LYS A 239 -23.97 33.03 22.47
C LYS A 239 -25.19 33.67 23.11
N LEU A 240 -26.18 32.88 23.52
CA LEU A 240 -27.37 33.39 24.21
C LEU A 240 -27.05 33.89 25.62
N ASP A 241 -26.14 33.21 26.32
CA ASP A 241 -25.62 33.66 27.62
C ASP A 241 -24.85 34.98 27.51
N GLU A 242 -24.07 35.17 26.44
CA GLU A 242 -23.28 36.39 26.23
C GLU A 242 -24.15 37.59 25.83
N GLU A 243 -25.10 37.40 24.92
CA GLU A 243 -25.95 38.48 24.39
C GLU A 243 -27.25 38.71 25.19
N GLY A 244 -27.52 37.90 26.22
CA GLY A 244 -28.58 38.12 27.20
C GLY A 244 -29.98 37.67 26.75
N TYR A 245 -30.07 36.49 26.11
CA TYR A 245 -31.34 35.81 25.78
C TYR A 245 -32.37 36.66 25.02
N ASN A 246 -31.92 37.65 24.25
CA ASN A 246 -32.82 38.49 23.47
C ASN A 246 -33.06 37.91 22.07
N LEU A 247 -34.21 38.23 21.48
CA LEU A 247 -34.55 37.85 20.10
C LEU A 247 -33.50 38.34 19.07
N GLY A 248 -32.86 39.48 19.36
CA GLY A 248 -31.80 40.05 18.54
C GLY A 248 -30.58 39.14 18.42
N ALA A 249 -30.23 38.43 19.49
CA ALA A 249 -29.10 37.52 19.55
C ALA A 249 -29.33 36.31 18.65
N VAL A 250 -30.53 35.72 18.70
CA VAL A 250 -30.91 34.64 17.79
C VAL A 250 -30.91 35.13 16.34
N MET A 251 -31.36 36.35 16.08
CA MET A 251 -31.31 36.93 14.74
C MET A 251 -29.88 37.23 14.27
N ASN A 252 -28.97 37.59 15.16
CA ASN A 252 -27.55 37.73 14.85
C ASN A 252 -26.96 36.37 14.44
N VAL A 253 -27.30 35.30 15.16
CA VAL A 253 -26.91 33.92 14.79
C VAL A 253 -27.46 33.50 13.43
N ILE A 254 -28.71 33.86 13.12
CA ILE A 254 -29.31 33.60 11.80
C ILE A 254 -28.64 34.46 10.71
N LYS A 255 -28.24 35.69 11.03
CA LYS A 255 -27.53 36.57 10.09
C LYS A 255 -26.13 36.04 9.77
N ASP A 256 -25.45 35.43 10.75
CA ASP A 256 -24.15 34.77 10.57
C ASP A 256 -24.22 33.59 9.58
N LEU A 257 -25.41 33.02 9.35
CA LEU A 257 -25.63 31.99 8.32
C LEU A 257 -25.63 32.56 6.90
N MET A 258 -25.93 33.86 6.75
CA MET A 258 -25.96 34.56 5.45
C MET A 258 -24.66 35.26 5.10
N SER A 259 -23.77 35.50 6.07
CA SER A 259 -22.47 36.13 5.82
C SER A 259 -21.43 35.09 5.41
N ASP A 260 -20.78 35.35 4.28
CA ASP A 260 -19.61 34.58 3.81
C ASP A 260 -18.34 34.88 4.64
N ASP A 261 -18.42 35.83 5.58
CA ASP A 261 -17.30 36.33 6.37
C ASP A 261 -16.91 35.44 7.57
N VAL A 262 -17.76 34.47 7.94
CA VAL A 262 -17.50 33.56 9.07
C VAL A 262 -16.97 32.22 8.53
N PRO A 263 -15.80 31.74 8.99
CA PRO A 263 -15.27 30.42 8.62
C PRO A 263 -16.26 29.30 8.99
N ASP A 264 -16.39 28.27 8.13
CA ASP A 264 -17.40 27.21 8.29
C ASP A 264 -17.33 26.43 9.63
N GLY A 265 -16.18 26.40 10.29
CA GLY A 265 -16.01 25.79 11.61
C GLY A 265 -16.55 26.60 12.79
N GLU A 266 -16.75 27.91 12.60
CA GLU A 266 -17.26 28.83 13.63
C GLU A 266 -18.76 29.09 13.49
N LYS A 267 -19.39 28.64 12.39
CA LYS A 267 -20.83 28.74 12.18
C LYS A 267 -21.58 27.86 13.18
N ILE A 268 -22.49 28.47 13.93
CA ILE A 268 -23.38 27.80 14.91
C ILE A 268 -24.43 26.95 14.20
N ILE A 269 -24.83 27.39 13.00
CA ILE A 269 -25.83 26.73 12.18
C ILE A 269 -25.18 26.39 10.84
N GLN A 270 -25.11 25.10 10.52
CA GLN A 270 -24.58 24.62 9.25
C GLN A 270 -25.73 24.09 8.36
N VAL A 271 -25.77 24.54 7.11
CA VAL A 271 -26.75 24.07 6.13
C VAL A 271 -26.16 22.90 5.35
N ASN A 272 -26.72 21.71 5.55
CA ASN A 272 -26.31 20.50 4.85
C ASN A 272 -27.19 20.28 3.61
N VAL A 273 -26.74 20.80 2.46
CA VAL A 273 -27.48 20.74 1.20
C VAL A 273 -27.68 19.30 0.71
N ASP A 274 -26.74 18.39 1.01
CA ASP A 274 -26.80 16.99 0.56
C ASP A 274 -27.93 16.21 1.25
N LYS A 275 -28.24 16.55 2.50
CA LYS A 275 -29.37 15.98 3.24
C LYS A 275 -30.72 16.43 2.68
N MET A 276 -30.79 17.61 2.06
CA MET A 276 -32.01 18.11 1.42
C MET A 276 -32.27 17.48 0.06
N GLN A 277 -31.23 17.09 -0.69
CA GLN A 277 -31.39 16.52 -2.05
C GLN A 277 -31.89 15.07 -2.06
N LYS A 278 -31.68 14.29 -0.99
CA LYS A 278 -32.04 12.86 -0.94
C LYS A 278 -33.54 12.53 -0.92
N LYS A 279 -34.43 13.52 -0.88
CA LYS A 279 -35.89 13.33 -0.81
C LYS A 279 -36.68 13.91 -2.01
N LEU A 280 -36.00 14.55 -2.97
CA LEU A 280 -36.59 14.90 -4.28
C LEU A 280 -36.45 13.72 -5.24
#